data_AF-A0A1T1CBM5-F1
#
_entry.id   AF-A0A1T1CBM5-F1
#
_cell.length_a   1.000
_cell.length_b   1.000
_cell.length_c   1.000
_cell.angle_alpha   90.00
_cell.angle_beta   90.00
_cell.angle_gamma   90.00
#
_symmetry.space_group_name_H-M   'P 1'
#
loop_
_entity.id
_entity.type
_entity.pdbx_description
1 polymer ?
#
loop_
_entity_poly.entity_id
_entity_poly.type
_entity_poly.pdbx_seq_one_letter_code
_entity_poly.pdbx_strand_id
1 'polypeptide(L)'
;MSIITLTTDYGLKDYFVGALKGKIVSTNPDLTIIDISHEIDPFNTVEASYIINAAYANFPKGTVHLIGVDIELNNENQHIAMQWNDHFFVAADNGILSLLCQKIVPQKIVAITIHDRLHHGATDLDVFVQVACHLAKGGLLNVIGKEIQSLKEVTEMQVTLNDKGDRLTGSVMYIDHFGNVVSNISKKQFNETAKGRNFEILLKSKSIKTILPSYSAIAASGKYPMKYYEGEKLALFNEAGYLEIAIFRSNPSKVGSANSLLGLNYRDPITIQFT
;
A
#
# COMPACT_ATOMS: atom_id res chain seq x y z
N MET A 1 -13.39 15.71 -14.38
CA MET A 1 -11.95 16.03 -14.43
C MET A 1 -11.21 14.71 -14.53
N SER A 2 -10.34 14.56 -15.52
CA SER A 2 -9.65 13.30 -15.79
C SER A 2 -8.32 13.28 -15.05
N ILE A 3 -8.21 12.41 -14.04
CA ILE A 3 -7.04 12.32 -13.17
C ILE A 3 -6.33 10.98 -13.41
N ILE A 4 -5.01 11.04 -13.58
CA ILE A 4 -4.14 9.87 -13.49
C ILE A 4 -3.26 10.05 -12.25
N THR A 5 -3.28 9.07 -11.34
CA THR A 5 -2.31 9.05 -10.24
C THR A 5 -1.15 8.12 -10.56
N LEU A 6 0.05 8.45 -10.08
CA LEU A 6 1.24 7.64 -10.30
C LEU A 6 1.76 7.02 -9.00
N THR A 7 2.06 5.72 -9.03
CA THR A 7 2.79 5.04 -7.96
C THR A 7 3.86 4.15 -8.56
N THR A 8 5.13 4.38 -8.26
CA THR A 8 6.25 3.67 -8.91
C THR A 8 7.39 3.38 -7.96
N ASP A 9 8.27 2.46 -8.34
CA ASP A 9 9.53 2.14 -7.65
C ASP A 9 10.78 2.74 -8.34
N TYR A 10 10.57 3.73 -9.23
CA TYR A 10 11.65 4.39 -9.98
C TYR A 10 12.51 5.39 -9.19
N GLY A 11 12.04 5.83 -8.03
CA GLY A 11 12.64 6.94 -7.28
C GLY A 11 12.50 8.29 -7.98
N LEU A 12 12.98 9.34 -7.32
CA LEU A 12 13.03 10.71 -7.86
C LEU A 12 14.42 11.15 -8.33
N LYS A 13 15.42 10.28 -8.24
CA LYS A 13 16.81 10.59 -8.60
C LYS A 13 17.02 10.64 -10.12
N ASP A 14 16.43 9.69 -10.85
CA ASP A 14 16.64 9.49 -12.28
C ASP A 14 15.48 10.05 -13.12
N TYR A 15 15.64 10.03 -14.44
CA TYR A 15 14.73 10.70 -15.37
C TYR A 15 13.38 9.98 -15.59
N PHE A 16 13.20 8.75 -15.07
CA PHE A 16 12.07 7.88 -15.41
C PHE A 16 10.70 8.51 -15.12
N VAL A 17 10.52 9.10 -13.93
CA VAL A 17 9.25 9.76 -13.56
C VAL A 17 8.97 10.98 -14.45
N GLY A 18 9.99 11.77 -14.76
CA GLY A 18 9.86 12.91 -15.69
C GLY A 18 9.45 12.46 -17.10
N ALA A 19 10.07 11.40 -17.60
CA ALA A 19 9.75 10.82 -18.90
C ALA A 19 8.32 10.22 -18.92
N LEU A 20 7.89 9.53 -17.85
CA LEU A 20 6.54 9.02 -17.70
C LEU A 20 5.50 10.14 -17.81
N LYS A 21 5.67 11.21 -17.03
CA LYS A 21 4.78 12.38 -17.08
C LYS A 21 4.79 13.04 -18.45
N GLY A 22 5.97 13.18 -19.06
CA GLY A 22 6.12 13.71 -20.41
C GLY A 22 5.33 12.90 -21.45
N LYS A 23 5.37 11.56 -21.37
CA LYS A 23 4.60 10.66 -22.24
C LYS A 23 3.08 10.81 -22.03
N ILE A 24 2.63 10.93 -20.78
CA ILE A 24 1.21 11.15 -20.47
C ILE A 24 0.74 12.49 -21.04
N VAL A 25 1.44 13.59 -20.75
CA VAL A 25 1.07 14.94 -21.23
C VAL A 25 1.11 15.02 -22.75
N SER A 26 2.09 14.38 -23.40
CA SER A 26 2.16 14.33 -24.87
C SER A 26 1.02 13.53 -25.49
N THR A 27 0.50 12.52 -24.78
CA THR A 27 -0.65 11.71 -25.23
C THR A 27 -1.98 12.43 -24.97
N ASN A 28 -2.10 13.15 -23.86
CA ASN A 28 -3.24 13.99 -23.55
C ASN A 28 -2.87 15.16 -22.62
N PRO A 29 -2.82 16.40 -23.14
CA PRO A 29 -2.39 17.56 -22.36
C PRO A 29 -3.41 18.00 -21.30
N ASP A 30 -4.68 17.60 -21.43
CA ASP A 30 -5.75 18.04 -20.52
C ASP A 30 -5.87 17.18 -19.24
N LEU A 31 -5.02 16.16 -19.07
CA LEU A 31 -5.04 15.29 -17.90
C LEU A 31 -4.35 15.94 -16.70
N THR A 32 -4.95 15.76 -15.53
CA THR A 32 -4.27 16.07 -14.27
C THR A 32 -3.46 14.86 -13.82
N ILE A 33 -2.16 15.04 -13.62
CA ILE A 33 -1.27 14.00 -13.09
C ILE A 33 -1.01 14.30 -11.61
N ILE A 34 -1.21 13.29 -10.74
CA ILE A 34 -0.96 13.41 -9.30
C ILE A 34 -0.06 12.27 -8.85
N ASP A 35 1.08 12.58 -8.26
CA ASP A 35 1.96 11.56 -7.69
C ASP A 35 1.42 11.12 -6.33
N ILE A 36 1.34 9.81 -6.12
CA ILE A 36 1.10 9.24 -4.78
C ILE A 36 2.45 8.95 -4.13
N SER A 37 3.31 8.18 -4.79
CA SER A 37 4.69 7.93 -4.35
C SER A 37 5.54 7.43 -5.50
N HIS A 38 6.82 7.80 -5.51
CA HIS A 38 7.82 7.22 -6.41
C HIS A 38 8.93 6.49 -5.66
N GLU A 39 8.82 6.43 -4.33
CA GLU A 39 9.83 5.88 -3.42
C GLU A 39 9.33 4.55 -2.84
N ILE A 40 8.56 3.78 -3.62
CA ILE A 40 8.26 2.39 -3.26
C ILE A 40 9.57 1.61 -3.30
N ASP A 41 9.83 0.74 -2.31
CA ASP A 41 11.00 -0.13 -2.37
C ASP A 41 10.99 -0.93 -3.68
N PRO A 42 12.14 -1.07 -4.36
CA PRO A 42 12.23 -1.79 -5.63
C PRO A 42 11.53 -3.15 -5.58
N PHE A 43 10.58 -3.36 -6.50
CA PHE A 43 9.80 -4.59 -6.64
C PHE A 43 8.88 -4.94 -5.44
N ASN A 44 8.66 -4.04 -4.48
CA ASN A 44 7.86 -4.32 -3.29
C ASN A 44 6.35 -4.14 -3.55
N THR A 45 5.72 -5.23 -4.00
CA THR A 45 4.28 -5.26 -4.31
C THR A 45 3.38 -5.02 -3.10
N VAL A 46 3.81 -5.44 -1.91
CA VAL A 46 3.03 -5.27 -0.67
C VAL A 46 3.01 -3.82 -0.23
N GLU A 47 4.16 -3.16 -0.27
CA GLU A 47 4.25 -1.72 0.01
C GLU A 47 3.45 -0.91 -1.01
N ALA A 48 3.59 -1.22 -2.31
CA ALA A 48 2.81 -0.56 -3.36
C ALA A 48 1.31 -0.69 -3.10
N SER A 49 0.84 -1.90 -2.77
CA SER A 49 -0.57 -2.16 -2.45
C SER A 49 -1.03 -1.39 -1.21
N TYR A 50 -0.22 -1.37 -0.15
CA TYR A 50 -0.51 -0.62 1.07
C TYR A 50 -0.65 0.88 0.80
N ILE A 51 0.32 1.48 0.10
CA ILE A 51 0.33 2.92 -0.20
C ILE A 51 -0.86 3.29 -1.09
N ILE A 52 -1.14 2.51 -2.14
CA ILE A 52 -2.32 2.73 -2.98
C ILE A 52 -3.61 2.61 -2.17
N ASN A 53 -3.74 1.56 -1.35
CA ASN A 53 -4.93 1.33 -0.53
C ASN A 53 -5.21 2.51 0.43
N ALA A 54 -4.16 3.12 0.98
CA ALA A 54 -4.28 4.29 1.85
C ALA A 54 -4.66 5.57 1.09
N ALA A 55 -4.31 5.68 -0.19
CA ALA A 55 -4.48 6.91 -0.97
C ALA A 55 -5.75 6.96 -1.84
N TYR A 56 -6.08 5.87 -2.54
CA TYR A 56 -7.00 5.90 -3.70
C TYR A 56 -8.39 6.46 -3.37
N ALA A 57 -8.93 6.15 -2.18
CA ALA A 57 -10.28 6.52 -1.78
C ALA A 57 -10.45 8.04 -1.57
N ASN A 58 -9.36 8.79 -1.47
CA ASN A 58 -9.38 10.25 -1.38
C ASN A 58 -9.53 10.94 -2.75
N PHE A 59 -9.42 10.18 -3.84
CA PHE A 59 -9.60 10.69 -5.19
C PHE A 59 -11.06 10.57 -5.64
N PRO A 60 -11.52 11.43 -6.58
CA PRO A 60 -12.84 11.29 -7.17
C PRO A 60 -13.00 9.96 -7.91
N LYS A 61 -14.23 9.44 -7.94
CA LYS A 61 -14.60 8.31 -8.80
C LYS A 61 -14.22 8.58 -10.25
N GLY A 62 -13.82 7.53 -10.97
CA GLY A 62 -13.32 7.58 -12.35
C GLY A 62 -11.83 7.91 -12.45
N THR A 63 -11.14 8.17 -11.34
CA THR A 63 -9.68 8.34 -11.33
C THR A 63 -8.98 7.06 -11.78
N VAL A 64 -7.92 7.20 -12.57
CA VAL A 64 -7.07 6.09 -13.01
C VAL A 64 -5.79 6.07 -12.19
N HIS A 65 -5.52 4.97 -11.50
CA HIS A 65 -4.31 4.74 -10.73
C HIS A 65 -3.34 3.89 -11.56
N LEU A 66 -2.28 4.51 -12.07
CA LEU A 66 -1.19 3.83 -12.77
C LEU A 66 -0.15 3.40 -11.75
N ILE A 67 0.04 2.08 -11.63
CA ILE A 67 0.97 1.47 -10.68
C ILE A 67 2.15 0.87 -11.46
N GLY A 68 3.23 1.63 -11.49
CA GLY A 68 4.50 1.28 -12.14
C GLY A 68 5.50 0.62 -11.19
N VAL A 69 5.15 -0.52 -10.60
CA VAL A 69 6.03 -1.30 -9.70
C VAL A 69 6.16 -2.72 -10.22
N ASP A 70 7.38 -3.18 -10.47
CA ASP A 70 7.67 -4.50 -11.07
C ASP A 70 6.77 -4.82 -12.28
N ILE A 71 6.76 -3.90 -13.27
CA ILE A 71 5.80 -3.93 -14.39
C ILE A 71 6.17 -4.86 -15.54
N GLU A 72 7.31 -5.55 -15.47
CA GLU A 72 7.84 -6.29 -16.61
C GLU A 72 6.83 -7.33 -17.10
N LEU A 73 6.52 -7.27 -18.40
CA LEU A 73 5.71 -8.29 -19.04
C LEU A 73 6.52 -9.57 -19.24
N ASN A 74 6.09 -10.67 -18.65
CA ASN A 74 6.75 -11.97 -18.81
C ASN A 74 5.75 -13.12 -18.74
N ASN A 75 6.25 -14.36 -18.74
CA ASN A 75 5.41 -15.56 -18.71
C ASN A 75 4.59 -15.71 -17.41
N GLU A 76 4.99 -15.04 -16.33
CA GLU A 76 4.36 -15.12 -15.02
C GLU A 76 3.49 -13.91 -14.68
N ASN A 77 3.79 -12.74 -15.27
CA ASN A 77 3.15 -11.47 -15.00
C ASN A 77 2.65 -10.87 -16.32
N GLN A 78 1.33 -10.89 -16.51
CA GLN A 78 0.66 -10.16 -17.58
C GLN A 78 0.33 -8.73 -17.16
N HIS A 79 0.02 -7.86 -18.11
CA HIS A 79 -0.51 -6.53 -17.80
C HIS A 79 -2.02 -6.56 -17.67
N ILE A 80 -2.57 -5.88 -16.66
CA ILE A 80 -3.99 -5.86 -16.38
C ILE A 80 -4.51 -4.44 -16.13
N ALA A 81 -5.78 -4.25 -16.46
CA ALA A 81 -6.56 -3.10 -16.03
C ALA A 81 -7.80 -3.57 -15.28
N MET A 82 -8.12 -2.89 -14.18
CA MET A 82 -9.20 -3.27 -13.27
C MET A 82 -10.06 -2.06 -12.96
N GLN A 83 -11.39 -2.23 -12.95
CA GLN A 83 -12.32 -1.29 -12.34
C GLN A 83 -12.74 -1.82 -10.97
N TRP A 84 -12.43 -1.06 -9.92
CA TRP A 84 -12.78 -1.39 -8.54
C TRP A 84 -13.20 -0.14 -7.78
N ASN A 85 -14.31 -0.19 -7.02
CA ASN A 85 -14.87 0.95 -6.28
C ASN A 85 -15.14 2.20 -7.13
N ASP A 86 -15.42 2.03 -8.43
CA ASP A 86 -15.59 3.09 -9.42
C ASP A 86 -14.29 3.85 -9.75
N HIS A 87 -13.13 3.31 -9.38
CA HIS A 87 -11.80 3.73 -9.81
C HIS A 87 -11.25 2.74 -10.83
N PHE A 88 -10.25 3.17 -11.60
CA PHE A 88 -9.51 2.30 -12.51
C PHE A 88 -8.09 2.12 -12.01
N PHE A 89 -7.54 0.91 -12.18
CA PHE A 89 -6.19 0.56 -11.80
C PHE A 89 -5.49 -0.08 -13.00
N VAL A 90 -4.28 0.36 -13.30
CA VAL A 90 -3.44 -0.17 -14.38
C VAL A 90 -2.15 -0.65 -13.75
N ALA A 91 -1.88 -1.95 -13.81
CA ALA A 91 -0.76 -2.58 -13.13
C ALA A 91 -0.35 -3.88 -13.82
N ALA A 92 0.80 -4.44 -13.44
CA ALA A 92 1.10 -5.83 -13.72
C ALA A 92 0.31 -6.75 -12.78
N ASP A 93 0.01 -7.96 -13.24
CA ASP A 93 -0.64 -9.01 -12.46
C ASP A 93 0.38 -9.72 -11.55
N ASN A 94 1.10 -8.94 -10.76
CA ASN A 94 2.13 -9.37 -9.79
C ASN A 94 1.60 -9.40 -8.35
N GLY A 95 0.26 -9.31 -8.21
CA GLY A 95 -0.42 -9.45 -6.92
C GLY A 95 -0.78 -8.16 -6.19
N ILE A 96 -0.29 -7.00 -6.63
CA ILE A 96 -0.62 -5.68 -6.04
C ILE A 96 -2.15 -5.49 -5.97
N LEU A 97 -2.86 -5.76 -7.07
CA LEU A 97 -4.30 -5.60 -7.15
C LEU A 97 -5.08 -6.65 -6.33
N SER A 98 -4.53 -7.86 -6.19
CA SER A 98 -5.13 -8.91 -5.34
C SER A 98 -5.08 -8.52 -3.87
N LEU A 99 -3.94 -7.99 -3.42
CA LEU A 99 -3.76 -7.46 -2.06
C LEU A 99 -4.67 -6.24 -1.82
N LEU A 100 -4.81 -5.37 -2.82
CA LEU A 100 -5.64 -4.17 -2.75
C LEU A 100 -7.12 -4.50 -2.53
N CYS A 101 -7.64 -5.47 -3.29
CA CYS A 101 -9.07 -5.81 -3.24
C CYS A 101 -9.47 -6.65 -2.01
N GLN A 102 -8.52 -7.27 -1.29
CA GLN A 102 -8.77 -8.06 -0.08
C GLN A 102 -9.95 -9.07 -0.20
N LYS A 103 -10.03 -9.78 -1.34
CA LYS A 103 -11.10 -10.74 -1.69
C LYS A 103 -12.47 -10.13 -2.03
N ILE A 104 -12.58 -8.81 -2.12
CA ILE A 104 -13.74 -8.14 -2.71
C ILE A 104 -13.65 -8.25 -4.23
N VAL A 105 -14.72 -8.72 -4.87
CA VAL A 105 -14.77 -8.90 -6.32
C VAL A 105 -14.79 -7.54 -7.03
N PRO A 106 -13.84 -7.24 -7.93
CA PRO A 106 -13.86 -6.02 -8.75
C PRO A 106 -15.05 -5.97 -9.71
N GLN A 107 -15.47 -4.75 -10.10
CA GLN A 107 -16.51 -4.59 -11.12
C GLN A 107 -16.11 -5.24 -12.44
N LYS A 108 -14.83 -5.10 -12.82
CA LYS A 108 -14.31 -5.65 -14.07
C LYS A 108 -12.80 -5.77 -14.03
N ILE A 109 -12.27 -6.81 -14.67
CA ILE A 109 -10.82 -7.02 -14.85
C ILE A 109 -10.57 -7.42 -16.29
N VAL A 110 -9.57 -6.82 -16.93
CA VAL A 110 -9.13 -7.19 -18.27
C VAL A 110 -7.63 -7.41 -18.29
N ALA A 111 -7.19 -8.46 -18.98
CA ALA A 111 -5.82 -8.60 -19.44
C ALA A 111 -5.63 -7.66 -20.64
N ILE A 112 -4.62 -6.79 -20.58
CA ILE A 112 -4.33 -5.81 -21.62
C ILE A 112 -3.76 -6.55 -22.84
N THR A 113 -4.30 -6.28 -24.02
CA THR A 113 -3.92 -6.98 -25.26
C THR A 113 -3.58 -6.02 -26.41
N ILE A 114 -3.23 -4.77 -26.09
CA ILE A 114 -2.94 -3.76 -27.11
C ILE A 114 -1.45 -3.67 -27.46
N HIS A 115 -0.57 -4.46 -26.85
CA HIS A 115 0.88 -4.40 -27.00
C HIS A 115 1.33 -4.32 -28.46
N ASP A 116 0.81 -5.20 -29.32
CA ASP A 116 1.16 -5.25 -30.75
C ASP A 116 0.58 -4.10 -31.58
N ARG A 117 -0.31 -3.28 -31.00
CA ARG A 117 -0.90 -2.09 -31.64
C ARG A 117 -0.04 -0.85 -31.47
N LEU A 118 0.95 -0.88 -30.57
CA LEU A 118 1.89 0.23 -30.40
C LEU A 118 3.02 0.18 -31.45
N HIS A 119 3.76 1.27 -31.55
CA HIS A 119 4.91 1.36 -32.45
C HIS A 119 6.01 0.37 -32.05
N HIS A 120 6.81 -0.05 -33.03
CA HIS A 120 7.97 -0.92 -32.78
C HIS A 120 8.91 -0.28 -31.75
N GLY A 121 9.28 -1.04 -30.72
CA GLY A 121 10.13 -0.58 -29.62
C GLY A 121 9.38 0.09 -28.46
N ALA A 122 8.03 0.09 -28.47
CA ALA A 122 7.25 0.53 -27.33
C ALA A 122 7.59 -0.30 -26.08
N THR A 123 7.73 0.39 -24.95
CA THR A 123 8.01 -0.22 -23.65
C THR A 123 6.73 -0.63 -22.93
N ASP A 124 6.83 -1.46 -21.90
CA ASP A 124 5.71 -1.79 -21.00
C ASP A 124 5.06 -0.53 -20.41
N LEU A 125 5.88 0.48 -20.12
CA LEU A 125 5.41 1.77 -19.64
C LEU A 125 4.58 2.52 -20.69
N ASP A 126 4.93 2.41 -21.98
CA ASP A 126 4.15 3.01 -23.06
C ASP A 126 2.75 2.40 -23.15
N VAL A 127 2.64 1.09 -22.95
CA VAL A 127 1.36 0.39 -22.86
C VAL A 127 0.53 0.95 -21.71
N PHE A 128 1.12 1.10 -20.52
CA PHE A 128 0.44 1.63 -19.34
C PHE A 128 -0.04 3.06 -19.55
N VAL A 129 0.79 3.92 -20.16
CA VAL A 129 0.42 5.30 -20.50
C VAL A 129 -0.77 5.34 -21.45
N GLN A 130 -0.76 4.54 -22.53
CA GLN A 130 -1.86 4.50 -23.49
C GLN A 130 -3.16 4.02 -22.84
N VAL A 131 -3.09 2.95 -22.05
CA VAL A 131 -4.23 2.42 -21.30
C VAL A 131 -4.78 3.44 -20.31
N ALA A 132 -3.91 4.06 -19.50
CA ALA A 132 -4.33 5.01 -18.49
C ALA A 132 -4.96 6.27 -19.12
N CYS A 133 -4.39 6.78 -20.21
CA CYS A 133 -4.95 7.91 -20.96
C CYS A 133 -6.32 7.59 -21.58
N HIS A 134 -6.48 6.39 -22.14
CA HIS A 134 -7.76 5.92 -22.69
C HIS A 134 -8.85 5.86 -21.61
N LEU A 135 -8.55 5.23 -20.46
CA LEU A 135 -9.48 5.11 -19.34
C LEU A 135 -9.83 6.47 -18.74
N ALA A 136 -8.84 7.36 -18.58
CA ALA A 136 -9.06 8.69 -18.01
C ALA A 136 -9.97 9.56 -18.89
N LYS A 137 -10.05 9.29 -20.20
CA LYS A 137 -10.98 9.93 -21.15
C LYS A 137 -12.39 9.31 -21.15
N GLY A 138 -12.66 8.33 -20.29
CA GLY A 138 -13.93 7.60 -20.27
C GLY A 138 -13.99 6.44 -21.26
N GLY A 139 -12.84 6.01 -21.80
CA GLY A 139 -12.74 4.83 -22.64
C GLY A 139 -13.11 3.55 -21.89
N LEU A 140 -13.65 2.56 -22.61
CA LEU A 140 -14.10 1.31 -22.02
C LEU A 140 -12.96 0.27 -21.89
N LEU A 141 -12.98 -0.52 -20.82
CA LEU A 141 -12.00 -1.60 -20.57
C LEU A 141 -11.96 -2.67 -21.67
N ASN A 142 -13.09 -2.97 -22.31
CA ASN A 142 -13.17 -3.97 -23.38
C ASN A 142 -12.44 -3.58 -24.68
N VAL A 143 -12.08 -2.30 -24.85
CA VAL A 143 -11.34 -1.81 -26.02
C VAL A 143 -9.84 -2.13 -25.91
N ILE A 144 -9.34 -2.17 -24.67
CA ILE A 144 -7.91 -2.31 -24.36
C ILE A 144 -7.48 -3.73 -23.97
N GLY A 145 -8.44 -4.64 -23.80
CA GLY A 145 -8.11 -5.96 -23.26
C GLY A 145 -9.25 -6.96 -23.28
N LYS A 146 -8.91 -8.20 -22.96
CA LYS A 146 -9.83 -9.32 -22.81
C LYS A 146 -10.19 -9.49 -21.34
N GLU A 147 -11.46 -9.68 -21.06
CA GLU A 147 -11.95 -9.91 -19.70
C GLU A 147 -11.37 -11.19 -19.07
N ILE A 148 -10.95 -11.10 -17.82
CA ILE A 148 -10.44 -12.20 -17.00
C ILE A 148 -11.25 -12.31 -15.71
N GLN A 149 -11.27 -13.50 -15.10
CA GLN A 149 -12.12 -13.80 -13.95
C GLN A 149 -11.41 -13.68 -12.60
N SER A 150 -10.08 -13.71 -12.58
CA SER A 150 -9.28 -13.75 -11.36
C SER A 150 -7.97 -12.99 -11.52
N LEU A 151 -7.48 -12.45 -10.41
CA LEU A 151 -6.13 -11.91 -10.27
C LEU A 151 -5.19 -13.00 -9.78
N LYS A 152 -3.88 -12.82 -9.99
CA LYS A 152 -2.85 -13.65 -9.36
C LYS A 152 -2.95 -13.48 -7.84
N GLU A 153 -3.24 -14.57 -7.13
CA GLU A 153 -3.30 -14.56 -5.66
C GLU A 153 -1.89 -14.50 -5.06
N VAL A 154 -1.72 -13.66 -4.03
CA VAL A 154 -0.50 -13.61 -3.22
C VAL A 154 -0.79 -14.16 -1.84
N THR A 155 -0.03 -15.20 -1.47
CA THR A 155 -0.09 -15.82 -0.14
C THR A 155 0.93 -15.26 0.84
N GLU A 156 1.79 -14.34 0.39
CA GLU A 156 2.79 -13.71 1.27
C GLU A 156 2.13 -12.87 2.38
N MET A 157 2.71 -12.94 3.58
CA MET A 157 2.33 -12.14 4.75
C MET A 157 0.82 -12.20 5.07
N GLN A 158 0.26 -13.40 5.15
CA GLN A 158 -1.08 -13.58 5.73
C GLN A 158 -1.04 -13.49 7.25
N VAL A 159 -2.01 -12.79 7.83
CA VAL A 159 -2.20 -12.79 9.29
C VAL A 159 -2.74 -14.16 9.70
N THR A 160 -2.13 -14.77 10.71
CA THR A 160 -2.49 -16.09 11.21
C THR A 160 -3.05 -15.99 12.62
N LEU A 161 -4.11 -16.76 12.89
CA LEU A 161 -4.64 -16.98 14.23
C LEU A 161 -4.32 -18.42 14.61
N ASN A 162 -3.79 -18.64 15.80
CA ASN A 162 -3.54 -20.00 16.28
C ASN A 162 -4.84 -20.76 16.60
N ASP A 163 -4.75 -22.08 16.74
CA ASP A 163 -5.91 -22.95 16.99
C ASP A 163 -6.69 -22.59 18.27
N LYS A 164 -6.01 -22.05 19.28
CA LYS A 164 -6.63 -21.60 20.54
C LYS A 164 -7.37 -20.27 20.41
N GLY A 165 -7.17 -19.54 19.33
CA GLY A 165 -7.74 -18.21 19.11
C GLY A 165 -7.22 -17.15 20.09
N ASP A 166 -6.08 -17.39 20.74
CA ASP A 166 -5.47 -16.50 21.74
C ASP A 166 -4.18 -15.83 21.24
N ARG A 167 -3.71 -16.17 20.03
CA ARG A 167 -2.50 -15.59 19.45
C ARG A 167 -2.70 -15.23 17.99
N LEU A 168 -2.65 -13.93 17.69
CA LEU A 168 -2.71 -13.38 16.34
C LEU A 168 -1.30 -12.96 15.91
N THR A 169 -0.81 -13.50 14.79
CA THR A 169 0.54 -13.22 14.28
C THR A 169 0.45 -12.63 12.88
N GLY A 170 0.93 -11.40 12.75
CA GLY A 170 1.15 -10.73 11.49
C GLY A 170 2.63 -10.46 11.25
N SER A 171 2.91 -9.61 10.27
CA SER A 171 4.26 -9.20 9.87
C SER A 171 4.30 -7.70 9.61
N VAL A 172 5.47 -7.10 9.80
CA VAL A 172 5.75 -5.73 9.35
C VAL A 172 5.63 -5.67 7.83
N MET A 173 4.73 -4.83 7.34
CA MET A 173 4.46 -4.66 5.91
C MET A 173 4.99 -3.34 5.35
N TYR A 174 5.19 -2.33 6.20
CA TYR A 174 5.64 -1.01 5.79
C TYR A 174 6.34 -0.30 6.95
N ILE A 175 7.37 0.49 6.63
CA ILE A 175 8.03 1.39 7.57
C ILE A 175 7.98 2.79 6.98
N ASP A 176 7.34 3.72 7.68
CA ASP A 176 7.17 5.08 7.18
C ASP A 176 8.47 5.92 7.29
N HIS A 177 8.44 7.13 6.74
CA HIS A 177 9.58 8.05 6.79
C HIS A 177 9.99 8.44 8.23
N PHE A 178 9.06 8.42 9.19
CA PHE A 178 9.37 8.65 10.61
C PHE A 178 9.93 7.40 11.30
N GLY A 179 10.02 6.27 10.57
CA GLY A 179 10.43 4.98 11.06
C GLY A 179 9.41 4.32 11.97
N ASN A 180 8.14 4.71 11.87
CA ASN A 180 7.03 3.97 12.45
C ASN A 180 6.82 2.68 11.66
N VAL A 181 6.44 1.63 12.37
CA VAL A 181 6.39 0.26 11.84
C VAL A 181 4.92 -0.13 11.72
N VAL A 182 4.46 -0.32 10.49
CA VAL A 182 3.09 -0.73 10.20
C VAL A 182 3.06 -2.22 9.91
N SER A 183 2.17 -2.93 10.60
CA SER A 183 1.95 -4.37 10.39
C SER A 183 0.71 -4.64 9.55
N ASN A 184 0.65 -5.80 8.91
CA ASN A 184 -0.53 -6.27 8.17
C ASN A 184 -1.74 -6.62 9.05
N ILE A 185 -1.68 -6.42 10.37
CA ILE A 185 -2.79 -6.67 11.29
C ILE A 185 -3.78 -5.52 11.22
N SER A 186 -4.96 -5.75 10.64
CA SER A 186 -6.01 -4.73 10.58
C SER A 186 -6.74 -4.56 11.91
N LYS A 187 -7.27 -3.36 12.15
CA LYS A 187 -8.17 -3.05 13.27
C LYS A 187 -9.39 -3.96 13.31
N LYS A 188 -9.91 -4.33 12.14
CA LYS A 188 -11.04 -5.25 12.01
C LYS A 188 -10.67 -6.64 12.56
N GLN A 189 -9.58 -7.23 12.06
CA GLN A 189 -9.10 -8.54 12.52
C GLN A 189 -8.75 -8.54 14.01
N PHE A 190 -8.11 -7.47 14.48
CA PHE A 190 -7.83 -7.30 15.90
C PHE A 190 -9.12 -7.30 16.73
N ASN A 191 -10.13 -6.49 16.37
CA ASN A 191 -11.38 -6.41 17.13
C ASN A 191 -12.16 -7.73 17.11
N GLU A 192 -12.24 -8.38 15.95
CA GLU A 192 -12.91 -9.68 15.77
C GLU A 192 -12.25 -10.78 16.62
N THR A 193 -10.93 -10.72 16.77
CA THR A 193 -10.16 -11.68 17.58
C THR A 193 -10.20 -11.31 19.06
N ALA A 194 -9.93 -10.06 19.42
CA ALA A 194 -9.78 -9.60 20.80
C ALA A 194 -11.06 -9.81 21.61
N LYS A 195 -12.22 -9.42 21.06
CA LYS A 195 -13.53 -9.53 21.74
C LYS A 195 -13.54 -8.96 23.17
N GLY A 196 -12.78 -7.89 23.41
CA GLY A 196 -12.67 -7.25 24.72
C GLY A 196 -11.70 -7.91 25.72
N ARG A 197 -11.00 -8.98 25.32
CA ARG A 197 -9.94 -9.59 26.12
C ARG A 197 -8.78 -8.64 26.36
N ASN A 198 -8.05 -8.89 27.45
CA ASN A 198 -6.77 -8.24 27.64
C ASN A 198 -5.81 -8.73 26.56
N PHE A 199 -4.79 -7.92 26.25
CA PHE A 199 -3.82 -8.31 25.26
C PHE A 199 -2.44 -7.72 25.53
N GLU A 200 -1.45 -8.32 24.89
CA GLU A 200 -0.08 -7.86 24.87
C GLU A 200 0.48 -8.01 23.45
N ILE A 201 0.92 -6.90 22.87
CA ILE A 201 1.66 -6.86 21.61
C ILE A 201 3.10 -7.21 21.96
N LEU A 202 3.54 -8.38 21.51
CA LEU A 202 4.88 -8.91 21.72
C LEU A 202 5.79 -8.43 20.59
N LEU A 203 6.83 -7.69 20.97
CA LEU A 203 7.92 -7.25 20.11
C LEU A 203 9.18 -8.04 20.48
N LYS A 204 10.23 -8.01 19.65
CA LYS A 204 11.45 -8.81 19.86
C LYS A 204 12.00 -8.76 21.29
N SER A 205 12.13 -7.57 21.87
CA SER A 205 12.71 -7.36 23.22
C SER A 205 11.81 -6.58 24.18
N LYS A 206 10.59 -6.24 23.76
CA LYS A 206 9.67 -5.34 24.46
C LYS A 206 8.23 -5.80 24.27
N SER A 207 7.32 -5.23 25.04
CA SER A 207 5.89 -5.41 24.82
C SER A 207 5.10 -4.12 25.00
N ILE A 208 3.91 -4.07 24.42
CA ILE A 208 2.96 -2.96 24.52
C ILE A 208 1.59 -3.55 24.88
N LYS A 209 0.97 -3.06 25.96
CA LYS A 209 -0.31 -3.57 26.48
C LYS A 209 -1.52 -2.69 26.15
N THR A 210 -1.30 -1.63 25.38
CA THR A 210 -2.31 -0.62 25.08
C THR A 210 -2.18 -0.19 23.63
N ILE A 211 -3.33 -0.02 22.96
CA ILE A 211 -3.41 0.62 21.65
C ILE A 211 -4.09 1.98 21.87
N LEU A 212 -3.38 3.04 21.57
CA LEU A 212 -3.83 4.41 21.77
C LEU A 212 -4.76 4.84 20.62
N PRO A 213 -5.75 5.72 20.88
CA PRO A 213 -6.65 6.22 19.83
C PRO A 213 -5.97 7.23 18.90
N SER A 214 -4.87 7.85 19.35
CA SER A 214 -4.09 8.80 18.56
C SER A 214 -2.68 8.92 19.12
N TYR A 215 -1.77 9.47 18.32
CA TYR A 215 -0.37 9.68 18.70
C TYR A 215 -0.19 10.51 19.98
N SER A 216 -1.02 11.54 20.16
CA SER A 216 -0.94 12.45 21.31
C SER A 216 -1.60 11.91 22.58
N ALA A 217 -2.33 10.79 22.49
CA ALA A 217 -2.99 10.19 23.65
C ALA A 217 -2.01 9.59 24.67
N ILE A 218 -0.73 9.44 24.32
CA ILE A 218 0.30 8.97 25.26
C ILE A 218 0.45 9.90 26.48
N ALA A 219 0.18 11.19 26.29
CA ALA A 219 0.22 12.20 27.34
C ALA A 219 -1.18 12.54 27.92
N ALA A 220 -2.21 11.73 27.64
CA ALA A 220 -3.61 12.05 27.97
C ALA A 220 -3.88 12.21 29.47
N SER A 221 -3.08 11.59 30.35
CA SER A 221 -3.23 11.75 31.80
C SER A 221 -2.94 13.16 32.30
N GLY A 222 -2.27 14.00 31.51
CA GLY A 222 -1.83 15.35 31.92
C GLY A 222 -0.86 15.36 33.10
N LYS A 223 -0.40 14.18 33.57
CA LYS A 223 0.41 14.02 34.77
C LYS A 223 1.79 14.67 34.62
N TYR A 224 2.32 14.68 33.40
CA TYR A 224 3.60 15.30 33.07
C TYR A 224 3.49 16.13 31.79
N PRO A 225 4.32 17.17 31.61
CA PRO A 225 4.49 17.84 30.33
C PRO A 225 4.88 16.87 29.20
N MET A 226 4.44 17.16 27.97
CA MET A 226 4.60 16.27 26.80
C MET A 226 6.06 15.83 26.54
N LYS A 227 7.04 16.68 26.86
CA LYS A 227 8.48 16.40 26.72
C LYS A 227 8.95 15.16 27.49
N TYR A 228 8.26 14.79 28.58
CA TYR A 228 8.65 13.64 29.41
C TYR A 228 8.23 12.29 28.81
N TYR A 229 7.41 12.31 27.76
CA TYR A 229 7.00 11.11 27.04
C TYR A 229 7.81 10.91 25.75
N GLU A 230 8.72 11.82 25.40
CA GLU A 230 9.58 11.68 24.21
C GLU A 230 10.44 10.42 24.33
N GLY A 231 10.47 9.61 23.26
CA GLY A 231 11.15 8.32 23.25
C GLY A 231 10.31 7.14 23.78
N GLU A 232 9.11 7.38 24.31
CA GLU A 232 8.23 6.28 24.73
C GLU A 232 7.63 5.55 23.52
N LYS A 233 7.58 4.22 23.63
CA LYS A 233 6.93 3.38 22.60
C LYS A 233 5.43 3.41 22.75
N LEU A 234 4.73 3.42 21.61
CA LEU A 234 3.28 3.32 21.57
C LEU A 234 2.83 2.44 20.40
N ALA A 235 1.60 1.97 20.50
CA ALA A 235 0.88 1.34 19.40
C ALA A 235 -0.42 2.12 19.14
N LEU A 236 -0.81 2.24 17.89
CA LEU A 236 -2.11 2.77 17.47
C LEU A 236 -2.61 2.02 16.23
N PHE A 237 -3.87 2.22 15.86
CA PHE A 237 -4.32 1.91 14.49
C PHE A 237 -4.22 3.19 13.67
N ASN A 238 -3.44 3.15 12.59
CA ASN A 238 -3.25 4.30 11.72
C ASN A 238 -4.51 4.59 10.88
N GLU A 239 -4.49 5.65 10.08
CA GLU A 239 -5.63 6.07 9.27
C GLU A 239 -6.04 5.03 8.22
N ALA A 240 -5.08 4.24 7.73
CA ALA A 240 -5.34 3.10 6.84
C ALA A 240 -5.94 1.89 7.58
N GLY A 241 -6.10 1.96 8.91
CA GLY A 241 -6.74 0.92 9.72
C GLY A 241 -5.83 -0.24 10.12
N TYR A 242 -4.51 -0.08 10.02
CA TYR A 242 -3.52 -1.10 10.36
C TYR A 242 -2.81 -0.79 11.68
N LEU A 243 -2.38 -1.84 12.38
CA LEU A 243 -1.63 -1.68 13.63
C LEU A 243 -0.24 -1.10 13.30
N GLU A 244 0.03 0.06 13.89
CA GLU A 244 1.27 0.80 13.79
C GLU A 244 1.96 0.88 15.16
N ILE A 245 3.26 0.66 15.16
CA ILE A 245 4.15 0.78 16.33
C ILE A 245 5.07 1.96 16.09
N ALA A 246 5.08 2.89 17.03
CA ALA A 246 5.81 4.16 16.92
C ALA A 246 6.61 4.45 18.18
N ILE A 247 7.57 5.36 18.05
CA ILE A 247 8.26 6.01 19.18
C ILE A 247 7.83 7.47 19.21
N PHE A 248 7.33 7.93 20.36
CA PHE A 248 6.77 9.27 20.50
C PHE A 248 7.83 10.36 20.30
N ARG A 249 7.57 11.26 19.35
CA ARG A 249 8.44 12.37 18.90
C ARG A 249 9.88 11.95 18.57
N SER A 250 10.04 10.75 18.03
CA SER A 250 11.35 10.27 17.57
C SER A 250 11.77 10.92 16.25
N ASN A 251 13.08 11.06 16.06
CA ASN A 251 13.66 11.46 14.78
C ASN A 251 14.67 10.38 14.32
N PRO A 252 14.39 9.66 13.21
CA PRO A 252 15.25 8.60 12.70
C PRO A 252 16.72 8.99 12.54
N SER A 253 17.00 10.23 12.13
CA SER A 253 18.34 10.72 11.83
C SER A 253 19.15 11.13 13.07
N LYS A 254 18.54 11.20 14.26
CA LYS A 254 19.20 11.68 15.48
C LYS A 254 19.17 10.68 16.62
N VAL A 255 17.97 10.23 16.98
CA VAL A 255 17.72 9.42 18.19
C VAL A 255 17.21 8.02 17.87
N GLY A 256 16.94 7.74 16.59
CA GLY A 256 16.36 6.48 16.13
C GLY A 256 14.84 6.56 15.94
N SER A 257 14.21 5.42 15.73
CA SER A 257 12.78 5.27 15.44
C SER A 257 12.27 3.93 15.95
N ALA A 258 10.99 3.59 15.74
CA ALA A 258 10.47 2.28 16.12
C ALA A 258 11.22 1.16 15.39
N ASN A 259 11.51 1.32 14.10
CA ASN A 259 12.34 0.38 13.35
C ASN A 259 13.70 0.14 14.03
N SER A 260 14.50 1.20 14.23
CA SER A 260 15.88 1.04 14.73
C SER A 260 15.98 0.73 16.22
N LEU A 261 15.13 1.34 17.06
CA LEU A 261 15.19 1.19 18.52
C LEU A 261 14.51 -0.10 19.01
N LEU A 262 13.49 -0.58 18.30
CA LEU A 262 12.79 -1.83 18.64
C LEU A 262 13.28 -3.02 17.80
N GLY A 263 14.12 -2.78 16.79
CA GLY A 263 14.71 -3.80 15.92
C GLY A 263 13.68 -4.47 15.01
N LEU A 264 12.69 -3.70 14.55
CA LEU A 264 11.56 -4.16 13.75
C LEU A 264 11.77 -3.77 12.29
N ASN A 265 12.14 -4.74 11.47
CA ASN A 265 12.40 -4.60 10.04
C ASN A 265 11.22 -5.13 9.23
N TYR A 266 11.22 -4.81 7.93
CA TYR A 266 10.28 -5.39 6.97
C TYR A 266 10.22 -6.93 7.10
N ARG A 267 9.01 -7.49 7.05
CA ARG A 267 8.67 -8.91 7.26
C ARG A 267 8.90 -9.48 8.67
N ASP A 268 9.46 -8.73 9.62
CA ASP A 268 9.57 -9.21 11.00
C ASP A 268 8.17 -9.53 11.57
N PRO A 269 8.02 -10.61 12.37
CA PRO A 269 6.73 -10.99 12.93
C PRO A 269 6.29 -10.02 14.03
N ILE A 270 5.00 -9.69 14.03
CA ILE A 270 4.32 -8.97 15.12
C ILE A 270 3.26 -9.89 15.70
N THR A 271 3.38 -10.23 16.98
CA THR A 271 2.44 -11.12 17.66
C THR A 271 1.59 -10.34 18.67
N ILE A 272 0.29 -10.60 18.69
CA ILE A 272 -0.63 -10.15 19.74
C ILE A 272 -1.10 -11.37 20.50
N GLN A 273 -0.79 -11.42 21.79
CA GLN A 273 -1.27 -12.45 22.71
C GLN A 273 -2.49 -11.91 23.46
N PHE A 274 -3.60 -12.63 23.43
CA PHE A 274 -4.81 -12.33 24.18
C PHE A 274 -4.86 -13.14 25.47
N THR A 275 -5.43 -12.55 26.53
CA THR A 275 -5.60 -13.15 27.87
C THR A 275 -6.98 -12.88 28.45
#